data_AF-A0AAW7KJU4-F1
#
_entry.id   AF-A0AAW7KJU4-F1
#
_cell.length_a   1.000
_cell.length_b   1.000
_cell.length_c   1.000
_cell.angle_alpha   90.00
_cell.angle_beta   90.00
_cell.angle_gamma   90.00
#
_symmetry.space_group_name_H-M   'P 1'
#
loop_
_entity.id
_entity.type
_entity.pdbx_description
1 polymer ?
#
loop_
_entity_poly.entity_id
_entity_poly.type
_entity_poly.pdbx_seq_one_letter_code
_entity_poly.pdbx_strand_id
1 'polypeptide(L)'
;LMTALQSLGITFNEFFHMVSETRSRASSKIMHQIECCQMGVNNTSEKKNLIHYFYQLERNPHKNAVEMSIYTDIKLTFSNDWEEIPEFDEPDRMAILALISSKSYYTYYDYQMVTNTGALFSENEVLQILEQMFPVKDAELRDTQTLNVAYGFYLNIITAQLYKKNYAKAREYLALMSVTTIPAEIYYIHFNLRYLKNLTYYLYTGKMR
;
A
#
# COMPACT_ATOMS: atom_id res chain seq x y z
N LEU A 1 -15.82 -19.48 -19.70
CA LEU A 1 -14.56 -18.79 -20.05
C LEU A 1 -13.47 -19.77 -20.47
N MET A 2 -13.00 -20.68 -19.60
CA MET A 2 -11.96 -21.66 -19.95
C MET A 2 -12.26 -22.49 -21.20
N THR A 3 -13.49 -23.00 -21.36
CA THR A 3 -13.91 -23.74 -22.56
C THR A 3 -13.88 -22.90 -23.83
N ALA A 4 -14.17 -21.60 -23.73
CA ALA A 4 -14.10 -20.67 -24.85
C ALA A 4 -12.64 -20.33 -25.22
N LEU A 5 -11.77 -20.13 -24.23
CA LEU A 5 -10.34 -19.91 -24.45
C LEU A 5 -9.68 -21.12 -25.12
N GLN A 6 -10.02 -22.33 -24.67
CA GLN A 6 -9.57 -23.58 -25.30
C GLN A 6 -10.05 -23.71 -26.76
N SER A 7 -11.31 -23.38 -27.05
CA SER A 7 -11.82 -23.41 -28.44
C SER A 7 -11.14 -22.40 -29.37
N LEU A 8 -10.57 -21.33 -28.80
CA LEU A 8 -9.83 -20.30 -29.52
C LEU A 8 -8.32 -20.57 -29.57
N GLY A 9 -7.85 -21.65 -28.94
CA GLY A 9 -6.42 -21.96 -28.84
C GLY A 9 -5.63 -20.95 -27.99
N ILE A 10 -6.31 -20.13 -27.19
CA ILE A 10 -5.70 -19.09 -26.36
C ILE A 10 -5.45 -19.66 -24.96
N THR A 11 -4.22 -19.58 -24.48
CA THR A 11 -3.91 -19.96 -23.10
C THR A 11 -4.48 -18.96 -22.11
N PHE A 12 -4.70 -19.40 -20.87
CA PHE A 12 -5.17 -18.51 -19.81
C PHE A 12 -4.21 -17.32 -19.59
N ASN A 13 -2.90 -17.56 -19.67
CA ASN A 13 -1.89 -16.50 -19.54
C ASN A 13 -1.92 -15.51 -20.71
N GLU A 14 -2.05 -15.98 -21.96
CA GLU A 14 -2.18 -15.09 -23.13
C GLU A 14 -3.45 -14.25 -23.06
N PHE A 15 -4.57 -14.86 -22.68
CA PHE A 15 -5.82 -14.12 -22.45
C PHE A 15 -5.64 -13.04 -21.39
N PHE A 16 -5.01 -13.37 -20.26
CA PHE A 16 -4.76 -12.40 -19.21
C PHE A 16 -3.79 -11.30 -19.64
N HIS A 17 -2.75 -11.60 -20.42
CA HIS A 17 -1.89 -10.56 -20.99
C HIS A 17 -2.69 -9.59 -21.87
N MET A 18 -3.52 -10.11 -22.79
CA MET A 18 -4.34 -9.29 -23.68
C MET A 18 -5.39 -8.44 -22.94
N VAL A 19 -6.00 -8.98 -21.88
CA VAL A 19 -7.04 -8.28 -21.09
C VAL A 19 -6.42 -7.38 -20.02
N SER A 20 -5.23 -7.71 -19.51
CA SER A 20 -4.50 -6.87 -18.56
C SER A 20 -4.15 -5.53 -19.17
N GLU A 21 -3.85 -5.46 -20.46
CA GLU A 21 -3.61 -4.20 -21.18
C GLU A 21 -4.84 -3.29 -21.28
N THR A 22 -6.06 -3.82 -21.09
CA THR A 22 -7.30 -3.02 -21.15
C THR A 22 -7.83 -2.61 -19.78
N ARG A 23 -7.73 -3.46 -18.75
CA ARG A 23 -8.03 -3.06 -17.35
C ARG A 23 -6.94 -2.23 -16.71
N SER A 24 -5.66 -2.48 -17.03
CA SER A 24 -4.55 -1.66 -16.54
C SER A 24 -4.71 -0.21 -17.00
N ARG A 25 -5.30 0.06 -18.17
CA ARG A 25 -5.45 1.43 -18.71
C ARG A 25 -6.23 2.39 -17.83
N ALA A 26 -7.23 1.95 -17.08
CA ALA A 26 -8.04 2.87 -16.27
C ALA A 26 -7.30 3.29 -14.99
N SER A 27 -6.82 2.31 -14.22
CA SER A 27 -6.00 2.59 -13.03
C SER A 27 -4.64 3.18 -13.40
N SER A 28 -4.01 2.74 -14.49
CA SER A 28 -2.75 3.31 -14.96
C SER A 28 -2.91 4.74 -15.47
N LYS A 29 -4.05 5.08 -16.10
CA LYS A 29 -4.33 6.46 -16.48
C LYS A 29 -4.46 7.36 -15.26
N ILE A 30 -5.18 6.94 -14.22
CA ILE A 30 -5.29 7.72 -12.99
C ILE A 30 -3.93 7.82 -12.27
N MET A 31 -3.17 6.72 -12.19
CA MET A 31 -1.82 6.74 -11.61
C MET A 31 -0.88 7.67 -12.40
N HIS A 32 -0.95 7.63 -13.74
CA HIS A 32 -0.20 8.56 -14.58
C HIS A 32 -0.62 10.02 -14.34
N GLN A 33 -1.92 10.29 -14.15
CA GLN A 33 -2.39 11.64 -13.80
C GLN A 33 -1.85 12.10 -12.44
N ILE A 34 -1.79 11.21 -11.44
CA ILE A 34 -1.16 11.48 -10.14
C ILE A 34 0.31 11.84 -10.34
N GLU A 35 1.07 11.04 -11.10
CA GLU A 35 2.49 11.30 -11.40
C GLU A 35 2.69 12.65 -12.12
N CYS A 36 1.90 12.94 -13.15
CA CYS A 36 1.96 14.23 -13.83
C CYS A 36 1.70 15.40 -12.89
N CYS A 37 0.74 15.24 -11.96
CA CYS A 37 0.40 16.27 -10.97
C CYS A 37 1.53 16.48 -9.97
N GLN A 38 2.16 15.41 -9.50
CA GLN A 38 3.33 15.47 -8.62
C GLN A 38 4.53 16.16 -9.27
N MET A 39 4.73 15.97 -10.58
CA MET A 39 5.84 16.58 -11.32
C MET A 39 5.61 18.05 -11.69
N GLY A 40 4.45 18.63 -11.37
CA GLY A 40 4.15 20.05 -11.65
C GLY A 40 4.06 20.41 -13.13
N VAL A 41 3.89 19.42 -14.02
CA VAL A 41 3.85 19.63 -15.47
C VAL A 41 2.50 20.25 -15.87
N ASN A 42 2.42 21.59 -15.88
CA ASN A 42 1.35 22.46 -16.44
C ASN A 42 -0.09 21.90 -16.39
N ASN A 43 -0.55 21.56 -15.18
CA ASN A 43 -1.51 20.48 -15.01
C ASN A 43 -2.95 20.87 -14.72
N THR A 44 -3.45 21.99 -15.24
CA THR A 44 -4.83 22.43 -14.93
C THR A 44 -5.88 21.43 -15.41
N SER A 45 -5.68 20.80 -16.57
CA SER A 45 -6.58 19.76 -17.10
C SER A 45 -6.53 18.48 -16.28
N GLU A 46 -5.33 17.95 -16.00
CA GLU A 46 -5.22 16.70 -15.23
C GLU A 46 -5.60 16.88 -13.76
N LYS A 47 -5.25 18.02 -13.14
CA LYS A 47 -5.76 18.38 -11.80
C LYS A 47 -7.29 18.34 -11.79
N LYS A 48 -7.94 18.98 -12.77
CA LYS A 48 -9.41 19.01 -12.87
C LYS A 48 -9.99 17.60 -13.07
N ASN A 49 -9.37 16.78 -13.91
CA ASN A 49 -9.80 15.40 -14.12
C ASN A 49 -9.64 14.55 -12.85
N LEU A 50 -8.52 14.71 -12.15
CA LEU A 50 -8.22 13.97 -10.92
C LEU A 50 -9.16 14.37 -9.78
N ILE A 51 -9.44 15.67 -9.62
CA ILE A 51 -10.44 16.17 -8.67
C ILE A 51 -11.82 15.63 -9.01
N HIS A 52 -12.21 15.64 -10.29
CA HIS A 52 -13.49 15.09 -10.70
C HIS A 52 -13.61 13.60 -10.34
N TYR A 53 -12.55 12.83 -10.61
CA TYR A 53 -12.50 11.41 -10.26
C TYR A 53 -12.50 11.19 -8.74
N PHE A 54 -11.76 12.01 -7.98
CA PHE A 54 -11.77 11.98 -6.51
C PHE A 54 -13.18 12.13 -5.96
N TYR A 55 -13.97 13.11 -6.43
CA TYR A 55 -15.35 13.28 -5.99
C TYR A 55 -16.28 12.12 -6.38
N GLN A 56 -16.00 11.41 -7.48
CA GLN A 56 -16.73 10.19 -7.81
C GLN A 56 -16.42 9.08 -6.80
N LEU A 57 -15.15 8.92 -6.44
CA LEU A 57 -14.72 7.97 -5.41
C LEU A 57 -15.33 8.33 -4.06
N GLU A 58 -15.25 9.59 -3.64
CA GLU A 58 -15.78 10.07 -2.36
C GLU A 58 -17.25 9.71 -2.18
N ARG A 59 -18.07 9.91 -3.23
CA ARG A 59 -19.50 9.58 -3.25
C ARG A 59 -19.81 8.07 -3.27
N ASN A 60 -18.82 7.23 -3.58
CA ASN A 60 -18.98 5.78 -3.58
C ASN A 60 -18.72 5.21 -2.16
N PRO A 61 -19.75 4.72 -1.43
CA PRO A 61 -19.57 4.12 -0.11
C PRO A 61 -18.96 2.71 -0.15
N HIS A 62 -18.90 2.08 -1.33
CA HIS A 62 -18.48 0.69 -1.52
C HIS A 62 -17.25 0.61 -2.44
N LYS A 63 -16.21 1.39 -2.12
CA LYS A 63 -14.93 1.35 -2.84
C LYS A 63 -14.32 -0.06 -2.73
N ASN A 64 -13.93 -0.64 -3.85
CA ASN A 64 -13.08 -1.83 -3.83
C ASN A 64 -11.62 -1.45 -3.47
N ALA A 65 -10.72 -2.44 -3.35
CA ALA A 65 -9.34 -2.19 -2.95
C ALA A 65 -8.57 -1.25 -3.88
N VAL A 66 -8.81 -1.33 -5.19
CA VAL A 66 -8.17 -0.45 -6.18
C VAL A 66 -8.65 0.98 -5.99
N GLU A 67 -9.97 1.15 -5.90
CA GLU A 67 -10.61 2.46 -5.71
C GLU A 67 -10.20 3.09 -4.39
N MET A 68 -10.15 2.31 -3.31
CA MET A 68 -9.73 2.79 -2.00
C MET A 68 -8.24 3.14 -1.97
N SER A 69 -7.38 2.32 -2.57
CA SER A 69 -5.95 2.64 -2.70
C SER A 69 -5.71 3.94 -3.47
N ILE A 70 -6.42 4.15 -4.58
CA ILE A 70 -6.30 5.40 -5.35
C ILE A 70 -6.84 6.59 -4.56
N TYR A 71 -8.00 6.42 -3.90
CA TYR A 71 -8.60 7.44 -3.05
C TYR A 71 -7.63 7.90 -1.95
N THR A 72 -6.99 6.95 -1.25
CA THR A 72 -5.99 7.28 -0.23
C THR A 72 -4.76 7.94 -0.82
N ASP A 73 -4.26 7.46 -1.96
CA ASP A 73 -3.07 8.03 -2.59
C ASP A 73 -3.29 9.50 -3.00
N ILE A 74 -4.48 9.83 -3.52
CA ILE A 74 -4.86 11.22 -3.84
C ILE A 74 -4.85 12.09 -2.57
N LYS A 75 -5.50 11.64 -1.49
CA LYS A 75 -5.54 12.41 -0.23
C LYS A 75 -4.14 12.62 0.34
N LEU A 76 -3.36 11.55 0.48
CA LEU A 76 -2.01 11.61 1.05
C LEU A 76 -1.05 12.47 0.23
N THR A 77 -1.24 12.53 -1.09
CA THR A 77 -0.37 13.30 -1.97
C THR A 77 -0.75 14.77 -2.01
N PHE A 78 -2.05 15.09 -2.11
CA PHE A 78 -2.49 16.43 -2.52
C PHE A 78 -3.22 17.24 -1.44
N SER A 79 -3.59 16.65 -0.29
CA SER A 79 -4.39 17.38 0.71
C SER A 79 -3.70 18.63 1.28
N ASN A 80 -2.36 18.64 1.29
CA ASN A 80 -1.59 19.78 1.79
C ASN A 80 -1.54 20.94 0.78
N ASP A 81 -1.72 20.65 -0.50
CA ASP A 81 -1.52 21.62 -1.58
C ASP A 81 -2.81 22.04 -2.28
N TRP A 82 -3.84 21.18 -2.24
CA TRP A 82 -5.10 21.36 -2.98
C TRP A 82 -6.27 21.45 -2.02
N GLU A 83 -6.88 22.64 -1.93
CA GLU A 83 -8.06 22.90 -1.08
C GLU A 83 -9.25 21.97 -1.38
N GLU A 84 -9.33 21.43 -2.59
CA GLU A 84 -10.40 20.52 -3.00
C GLU A 84 -10.26 19.10 -2.42
N ILE A 85 -9.08 18.74 -1.92
CA ILE A 85 -8.78 17.41 -1.41
C ILE A 85 -8.63 17.49 0.11
N PRO A 86 -9.59 16.94 0.88
CA PRO A 86 -9.50 16.96 2.34
C PRO A 86 -8.35 16.09 2.84
N GLU A 87 -7.89 16.37 4.06
CA GLU A 87 -6.94 15.52 4.77
C GLU A 87 -7.52 14.12 5.01
N PHE A 88 -6.64 13.12 5.06
CA PHE A 88 -6.99 11.76 5.43
C PHE A 88 -7.44 11.70 6.89
N ASP A 89 -8.61 11.11 7.16
CA ASP A 89 -9.29 11.22 8.46
C ASP A 89 -9.69 9.85 9.07
N GLU A 90 -10.49 9.89 10.13
CA GLU A 90 -10.94 8.69 10.85
C GLU A 90 -11.94 7.83 10.05
N PRO A 91 -12.98 8.39 9.42
CA PRO A 91 -13.82 7.66 8.46
C PRO A 91 -13.03 6.89 7.40
N ASP A 92 -11.96 7.49 6.86
CA ASP A 92 -11.11 6.82 5.88
C ASP A 92 -10.42 5.58 6.47
N ARG A 93 -9.83 5.71 7.67
CA ARG A 93 -9.20 4.57 8.38
C ARG A 93 -10.21 3.46 8.65
N MET A 94 -11.40 3.81 9.13
CA MET A 94 -12.44 2.84 9.43
C MET A 94 -12.92 2.11 8.18
N ALA A 95 -13.00 2.80 7.03
CA ALA A 95 -13.32 2.17 5.76
C ALA A 95 -12.23 1.18 5.31
N ILE A 96 -10.94 1.51 5.49
CA ILE A 96 -9.82 0.59 5.22
C ILE A 96 -9.92 -0.66 6.11
N LEU A 97 -10.09 -0.47 7.42
CA LEU A 97 -10.17 -1.57 8.40
C LEU A 97 -11.36 -2.50 8.13
N ALA A 98 -12.51 -1.94 7.75
CA ALA A 98 -13.68 -2.72 7.35
C ALA A 98 -13.40 -3.54 6.07
N LEU A 99 -12.74 -2.93 5.08
CA LEU A 99 -12.41 -3.61 3.83
C LEU A 99 -11.46 -4.80 4.05
N ILE A 100 -10.42 -4.64 4.87
CA ILE A 100 -9.46 -5.72 5.15
C ILE A 100 -10.08 -6.83 6.00
N SER A 101 -10.96 -6.49 6.95
CA SER A 101 -11.62 -7.46 7.84
C SER A 101 -12.63 -8.35 7.10
N SER A 102 -13.10 -7.90 5.94
CA SER A 102 -14.05 -8.65 5.09
C SER A 102 -13.39 -9.73 4.21
N LYS A 103 -12.05 -9.82 4.22
CA LYS A 103 -11.28 -10.65 3.28
C LYS A 103 -10.43 -11.68 4.01
N SER A 104 -10.15 -12.78 3.30
CA SER A 104 -9.21 -13.82 3.73
C SER A 104 -7.99 -13.94 2.82
N TYR A 105 -7.94 -13.12 1.77
CA TYR A 105 -6.84 -13.06 0.82
C TYR A 105 -6.67 -11.63 0.31
N TYR A 106 -5.43 -11.15 0.32
CA TYR A 106 -5.09 -9.77 0.01
C TYR A 106 -4.30 -9.68 -1.30
N THR A 107 -4.60 -8.66 -2.08
CA THR A 107 -3.97 -8.34 -3.35
C THR A 107 -2.93 -7.22 -3.17
N TYR A 108 -2.18 -6.93 -4.24
CA TYR A 108 -1.26 -5.79 -4.31
C TYR A 108 -1.91 -4.48 -3.77
N TYR A 109 -3.11 -4.15 -4.22
CA TYR A 109 -3.80 -2.91 -3.84
C TYR A 109 -4.27 -2.89 -2.39
N ASP A 110 -4.60 -4.06 -1.82
CA ASP A 110 -4.92 -4.16 -0.40
C ASP A 110 -3.68 -3.80 0.45
N TYR A 111 -2.52 -4.35 0.07
CA TYR A 111 -1.25 -4.04 0.72
C TYR A 111 -0.82 -2.58 0.48
N GLN A 112 -0.97 -2.06 -0.74
CA GLN A 112 -0.61 -0.67 -1.05
C GLN A 112 -1.37 0.33 -0.18
N MET A 113 -2.69 0.14 -0.08
CA MET A 113 -3.57 0.99 0.72
C MET A 113 -3.13 1.05 2.19
N VAL A 114 -2.89 -0.11 2.83
CA VAL A 114 -2.47 -0.13 4.25
C VAL A 114 -1.03 0.35 4.43
N THR A 115 -0.12 0.07 3.48
CA THR A 115 1.27 0.50 3.53
C THR A 115 1.37 2.02 3.45
N ASN A 116 0.65 2.65 2.52
CA ASN A 116 0.69 4.10 2.32
C ASN A 116 0.09 4.85 3.50
N THR A 117 -0.94 4.29 4.15
CA THR A 117 -1.58 4.88 5.33
C THR A 117 -0.96 4.42 6.65
N GLY A 118 0.07 3.56 6.62
CA GLY A 118 0.60 2.84 7.78
C GLY A 118 0.99 3.72 8.97
N ALA A 119 1.55 4.90 8.71
CA ALA A 119 1.98 5.85 9.74
C ALA A 119 0.81 6.58 10.46
N LEU A 120 -0.39 6.53 9.87
CA LEU A 120 -1.58 7.25 10.31
C LEU A 120 -2.51 6.39 11.19
N PHE A 121 -2.26 5.08 11.25
CA PHE A 121 -2.97 4.20 12.17
C PHE A 121 -2.46 4.35 13.61
N SER A 122 -3.40 4.23 14.55
CA SER A 122 -3.12 4.02 15.96
C SER A 122 -2.46 2.67 16.21
N GLU A 123 -1.85 2.49 17.37
CA GLU A 123 -1.17 1.23 17.70
C GLU A 123 -2.11 0.01 17.66
N ASN A 124 -3.35 0.17 18.12
CA ASN A 124 -4.35 -0.90 18.09
C ASN A 124 -4.73 -1.29 16.66
N GLU A 125 -4.92 -0.30 15.79
CA GLU A 125 -5.24 -0.52 14.37
C GLU A 125 -4.06 -1.19 13.65
N VAL A 126 -2.82 -0.80 13.96
CA VAL A 126 -1.61 -1.47 13.43
C VAL A 126 -1.59 -2.93 13.87
N LEU A 127 -1.85 -3.23 15.14
CA LEU A 127 -1.89 -4.62 15.64
C LEU A 127 -2.97 -5.43 14.93
N GLN A 128 -4.16 -4.86 14.73
CA GLN A 128 -5.24 -5.51 13.98
C GLN A 128 -4.83 -5.80 12.53
N ILE A 129 -4.18 -4.86 11.84
CA ILE A 129 -3.68 -5.06 10.47
C ILE A 129 -2.62 -6.18 10.45
N LEU A 130 -1.69 -6.18 11.41
CA LEU A 130 -0.66 -7.21 11.52
C LEU A 130 -1.25 -8.60 11.71
N GLU A 131 -2.25 -8.74 12.58
CA GLU A 131 -2.93 -10.01 12.84
C GLU A 131 -3.72 -10.52 11.62
N GLN A 132 -4.35 -9.61 10.86
CA GLN A 132 -5.19 -9.99 9.73
C GLN A 132 -4.40 -10.26 8.45
N MET A 133 -3.42 -9.41 8.13
CA MET A 133 -2.77 -9.39 6.80
C MET A 133 -1.40 -10.07 6.77
N PHE A 134 -0.84 -10.42 7.93
CA PHE A 134 0.50 -10.99 8.05
C PHE A 134 0.53 -12.27 8.90
N PRO A 135 1.41 -13.24 8.58
CA PRO A 135 2.34 -13.27 7.45
C PRO A 135 1.64 -13.29 6.08
N VAL A 136 2.31 -12.78 5.05
CA VAL A 136 1.75 -12.74 3.69
C VAL A 136 1.44 -14.15 3.22
N LYS A 137 0.17 -14.41 2.89
CA LYS A 137 -0.28 -15.72 2.45
C LYS A 137 0.23 -16.05 1.04
N ASP A 138 0.74 -17.27 0.89
CA ASP A 138 1.38 -17.83 -0.32
C ASP A 138 2.49 -16.91 -0.84
N ALA A 139 3.35 -16.41 0.05
CA ALA A 139 4.37 -15.40 -0.25
C ALA A 139 5.29 -15.81 -1.41
N GLU A 140 5.63 -17.09 -1.51
CA GLU A 140 6.44 -17.68 -2.57
C GLU A 140 5.80 -17.65 -3.96
N LEU A 141 4.47 -17.48 -4.04
CA LEU A 141 3.72 -17.37 -5.29
C LEU A 141 3.46 -15.91 -5.68
N ARG A 142 3.81 -14.95 -4.81
CA ARG A 142 3.61 -13.52 -5.07
C ARG A 142 4.75 -12.97 -5.90
N ASP A 143 4.40 -12.02 -6.75
CA ASP A 143 5.40 -11.22 -7.45
C ASP A 143 6.16 -10.30 -6.48
N THR A 144 7.36 -9.92 -6.87
CA THR A 144 8.26 -9.06 -6.08
C THR A 144 7.64 -7.71 -5.74
N GLN A 145 6.79 -7.15 -6.61
CA GLN A 145 6.16 -5.86 -6.39
C GLN A 145 5.17 -5.93 -5.22
N THR A 146 4.31 -6.96 -5.20
CA THR A 146 3.38 -7.23 -4.10
C THR A 146 4.11 -7.43 -2.78
N LEU A 147 5.19 -8.23 -2.77
CA LEU A 147 5.95 -8.48 -1.54
C LEU A 147 6.67 -7.24 -1.02
N ASN A 148 7.27 -6.43 -1.91
CA ASN A 148 7.88 -5.16 -1.52
C ASN A 148 6.88 -4.22 -0.87
N VAL A 149 5.69 -4.09 -1.45
CA VAL A 149 4.65 -3.24 -0.89
C VAL A 149 4.11 -3.79 0.43
N ALA A 150 3.83 -5.10 0.51
CA ALA A 150 3.32 -5.73 1.71
C ALA A 150 4.28 -5.57 2.89
N TYR A 151 5.55 -5.96 2.73
CA TYR A 151 6.52 -5.82 3.82
C TYR A 151 7.00 -4.38 4.02
N GLY A 152 6.75 -3.48 3.06
CA GLY A 152 6.94 -2.03 3.22
C GLY A 152 6.11 -1.45 4.36
N PHE A 153 4.96 -2.05 4.68
CA PHE A 153 4.15 -1.67 5.85
C PHE A 153 4.97 -1.63 7.13
N TYR A 154 5.79 -2.67 7.37
CA TYR A 154 6.66 -2.75 8.55
C TYR A 154 7.68 -1.61 8.58
N LEU A 155 8.30 -1.31 7.42
CA LEU A 155 9.26 -0.20 7.33
C LEU A 155 8.59 1.12 7.72
N ASN A 156 7.37 1.36 7.24
CA ASN A 156 6.62 2.58 7.52
C ASN A 156 6.23 2.70 8.99
N ILE A 157 5.68 1.64 9.61
CA ILE A 157 5.30 1.69 11.04
C ILE A 157 6.53 1.81 11.95
N ILE A 158 7.65 1.15 11.64
CA ILE A 158 8.89 1.27 12.40
C ILE A 158 9.41 2.70 12.31
N THR A 159 9.51 3.22 11.09
CA THR A 159 10.00 4.59 10.83
C THR A 159 9.12 5.63 11.51
N ALA A 160 7.80 5.47 11.47
CA ALA A 160 6.86 6.36 12.17
C ALA A 160 7.12 6.39 13.69
N GLN A 161 7.41 5.24 14.32
CA GLN A 161 7.75 5.20 15.74
C GLN A 161 9.11 5.86 16.03
N LEU A 162 10.09 5.73 15.14
CA LEU A 162 11.38 6.41 15.26
C LEU A 162 11.22 7.94 15.21
N TYR A 163 10.41 8.48 14.30
CA TYR A 163 10.10 9.92 14.24
C TYR A 163 9.42 10.40 15.52
N LYS A 164 8.52 9.59 16.09
CA LYS A 164 7.87 9.85 17.39
C LYS A 164 8.80 9.64 18.59
N LYS A 165 10.07 9.29 18.37
CA LYS A 165 11.07 8.91 19.39
C LYS A 165 10.63 7.74 20.29
N ASN A 166 9.65 6.95 19.84
CA ASN A 166 9.17 5.77 20.53
C ASN A 166 10.02 4.55 20.16
N TYR A 167 11.26 4.56 20.61
CA TYR A 167 12.25 3.53 20.25
C TYR A 167 11.91 2.15 20.82
N ALA A 168 11.20 2.09 21.95
CA ALA A 168 10.73 0.83 22.54
C ALA A 168 9.75 0.14 21.58
N LYS A 169 8.75 0.88 21.08
CA LYS A 169 7.78 0.34 20.12
C LYS A 169 8.41 -0.05 18.78
N ALA A 170 9.35 0.76 18.29
CA ALA A 170 10.12 0.41 17.09
C ALA A 170 10.85 -0.95 17.24
N ARG A 171 11.38 -1.25 18.44
CA ARG A 171 12.00 -2.55 18.73
C ARG A 171 10.99 -3.69 18.76
N GLU A 172 9.78 -3.47 19.28
CA GLU A 172 8.71 -4.48 19.26
C GLU A 172 8.36 -4.87 17.83
N TYR A 173 8.13 -3.89 16.94
CA TYR A 173 7.83 -4.16 15.53
C TYR A 173 8.99 -4.84 14.79
N LEU A 174 10.24 -4.46 15.07
CA LEU A 174 11.42 -5.17 14.54
C LEU A 174 11.51 -6.62 15.03
N ALA A 175 11.07 -6.91 16.25
CA ALA A 175 11.05 -8.27 16.79
C ALA A 175 10.00 -9.14 16.09
N LEU A 176 8.80 -8.61 15.83
CA LEU A 176 7.77 -9.30 15.04
C LEU A 176 8.28 -9.68 13.64
N MET A 177 9.07 -8.81 13.01
CA MET A 177 9.67 -9.11 11.70
C MET A 177 10.76 -10.17 11.75
N SER A 178 11.48 -10.29 12.87
CA SER A 178 12.55 -11.29 12.98
C SER A 178 12.06 -12.74 12.96
N VAL A 179 10.76 -12.95 13.24
CA VAL A 179 10.11 -14.26 13.17
C VAL A 179 9.27 -14.44 11.91
N THR A 180 9.13 -13.40 11.09
CA THR A 180 8.40 -13.46 9.81
C THR A 180 9.35 -13.95 8.71
N THR A 181 8.96 -15.00 8.00
CA THR A 181 9.71 -15.48 6.84
C THR A 181 9.46 -14.56 5.65
N ILE A 182 10.48 -13.78 5.27
CA ILE A 182 10.48 -12.93 4.08
C ILE A 182 11.35 -13.62 3.02
N PRO A 183 10.87 -13.81 1.78
CA PRO A 183 11.69 -14.39 0.72
C PRO A 183 13.01 -13.62 0.53
N ALA A 184 14.10 -14.35 0.26
CA ALA A 184 15.46 -13.80 0.28
C ALA A 184 15.73 -12.81 -0.87
N GLU A 185 15.01 -12.98 -1.98
CA GLU A 185 15.03 -12.16 -3.19
C GLU A 185 14.43 -10.76 -2.98
N ILE A 186 13.74 -10.51 -1.86
CA ILE A 186 13.16 -9.22 -1.52
C ILE A 186 14.23 -8.32 -0.87
N TYR A 187 15.30 -8.07 -1.63
CA TYR A 187 16.51 -7.40 -1.15
C TYR A 187 16.25 -6.02 -0.56
N TYR A 188 15.33 -5.24 -1.16
CA TYR A 188 14.97 -3.91 -0.68
C TYR A 188 14.50 -3.95 0.78
N ILE A 189 13.64 -4.91 1.13
CA ILE A 189 13.10 -5.06 2.48
C ILE A 189 14.19 -5.50 3.46
N HIS A 190 14.97 -6.53 3.11
CA HIS A 190 16.07 -7.02 3.96
C HIS A 190 17.10 -5.93 4.28
N PHE A 191 17.47 -5.15 3.27
CA PHE A 191 18.41 -4.04 3.43
C PHE A 191 17.87 -2.97 4.39
N ASN A 192 16.65 -2.51 4.17
CA ASN A 192 16.03 -1.47 5.00
C ASN A 192 15.77 -1.96 6.43
N LEU A 193 15.37 -3.22 6.63
CA LEU A 193 15.22 -3.80 7.97
C LEU A 193 16.54 -3.84 8.73
N ARG A 194 17.64 -4.21 8.06
CA ARG A 194 18.97 -4.20 8.68
C ARG A 194 19.38 -2.78 9.08
N TYR A 195 19.14 -1.81 8.21
CA TYR A 195 19.38 -0.40 8.51
C TYR A 195 18.55 0.07 9.72
N LEU A 196 17.24 -0.13 9.69
CA LEU A 196 16.33 0.28 10.78
C LEU A 196 16.67 -0.42 12.10
N LYS A 197 17.09 -1.69 12.07
CA LYS A 197 17.53 -2.42 13.25
C LYS A 197 18.77 -1.79 13.89
N ASN A 198 19.76 -1.41 13.08
CA ASN A 198 20.97 -0.76 13.56
C ASN A 198 20.69 0.66 14.06
N LEU A 199 19.90 1.43 13.30
CA LEU A 199 19.49 2.78 13.69
C LEU A 199 18.71 2.76 15.01
N THR A 200 17.71 1.88 15.13
CA THR A 200 16.90 1.75 16.35
C THR A 200 17.76 1.35 17.54
N TYR A 201 18.72 0.43 17.34
CA TYR A 201 19.65 0.04 18.41
C TYR A 201 20.51 1.22 18.88
N TYR A 202 21.05 2.00 17.95
CA TYR A 202 21.82 3.19 18.25
C TYR A 202 20.98 4.24 18.99
N LEU A 203 19.79 4.57 18.48
CA LEU A 203 18.90 5.55 19.09
C LEU A 203 18.41 5.12 20.50
N TYR A 204 18.25 3.81 20.73
CA TYR A 204 17.83 3.27 22.02
C TYR A 204 18.97 3.17 23.05
N THR A 205 20.20 2.88 22.62
CA THR A 205 21.32 2.53 23.53
C THR A 205 22.49 3.52 23.53
N GLY A 206 22.60 4.38 22.51
CA GLY A 206 23.77 5.21 22.24
C GLY A 206 24.98 4.45 21.68
N LYS A 207 24.85 3.16 21.33
CA LYS A 207 25.96 2.31 20.84
C LYS A 207 25.75 1.90 19.39
N MET A 208 26.82 1.79 18.61
CA MET A 208 26.78 1.10 17.31
C MET A 208 26.82 -0.42 17.52
N ARG A 209 26.15 -1.15 16.62
CA ARG A 209 26.02 -2.61 16.65
C ARG A 209 26.91 -3.28 15.62
#